data_AF-A0A6V7INF5-F1
#
_entry.id   AF-A0A6V7INF5-F1
#
_cell.length_a   1.000
_cell.length_b   1.000
_cell.length_c   1.000
_cell.angle_alpha   90.00
_cell.angle_beta   90.00
_cell.angle_gamma   90.00
#
_symmetry.space_group_name_H-M   'P 1'
#
loop_
_entity.id
_entity.type
_entity.pdbx_description
1 polymer ?
#
loop_
_entity_poly.entity_id
_entity_poly.type
_entity_poly.pdbx_seq_one_letter_code
_entity_poly.pdbx_strand_id
1 'polypeptide(L)'
;VNKVITSVSYYPHRNPSLEDEEWLTAERMAKWIKDNGVLEIVLRDSLHQPQYVEKLEKILRFIIKERALTLEDLDAVWAAQAGKHEAIVKNIHDLLAKVAWDFSPEQLDHLFECFQMSWKTANKKQREKLLELIRRLAEDDKDGVMAHKVLTLFWNLAHSDEVPTEIMDQALNAHVK
;
A
#
# COMPACT_ATOMS: atom_id res chain seq x y z
N VAL A 1 -13.54 -41.01 21.36
CA VAL A 1 -12.93 -42.35 21.49
C VAL A 1 -11.46 -42.17 21.15
N ASN A 2 -10.56 -41.77 22.05
CA ASN A 2 -10.17 -42.45 23.28
C ASN A 2 -9.76 -41.44 24.36
N LYS A 3 -10.21 -41.70 25.58
CA LYS A 3 -9.74 -41.10 26.81
C LYS A 3 -9.38 -42.29 27.71
N VAL A 4 -8.34 -42.12 28.53
CA VAL A 4 -8.03 -42.92 29.73
C VAL A 4 -7.24 -44.22 29.52
N ILE A 5 -5.94 -44.17 29.79
CA ILE A 5 -5.32 -45.07 30.78
C ILE A 5 -4.54 -44.18 31.76
N THR A 6 -4.96 -44.25 33.01
CA THR A 6 -4.40 -43.57 34.19
C THR A 6 -3.27 -44.39 34.81
N SER A 7 -2.39 -43.68 35.54
CA SER A 7 -1.51 -44.17 36.63
C SER A 7 -0.11 -44.66 36.16
N VAL A 8 1.05 -44.34 36.76
CA VAL A 8 1.53 -43.60 37.95
C VAL A 8 2.98 -43.21 37.62
N SER A 9 3.47 -41.99 37.87
CA SER A 9 4.45 -41.70 38.93
C SER A 9 4.79 -40.21 38.93
N TYR A 10 4.55 -39.56 40.07
CA TYR A 10 4.99 -38.20 40.34
C TYR A 10 6.51 -38.15 40.46
N TYR A 11 7.17 -37.52 39.49
CA TYR A 11 8.47 -36.89 39.68
C TYR A 11 8.29 -35.40 39.45
N PRO A 12 8.51 -34.52 40.45
CA PRO A 12 8.50 -33.09 40.21
C PRO A 12 9.86 -32.72 39.59
N HIS A 13 10.06 -33.09 38.33
CA HIS A 13 11.02 -32.37 37.50
C HIS A 13 10.23 -31.24 36.86
N ARG A 14 10.17 -30.13 37.61
CA ARG A 14 9.86 -28.82 37.07
C ARG A 14 10.90 -28.58 35.99
N ASN A 15 10.56 -28.91 34.76
CA ASN A 15 11.30 -28.51 33.58
C ASN A 15 10.76 -27.10 33.24
N PRO A 16 11.50 -26.00 33.48
CA PRO A 16 11.05 -24.67 33.07
C PRO A 16 11.22 -24.47 31.56
N SER A 17 11.73 -25.46 30.82
CA SER A 17 12.13 -25.31 29.42
C SER A 17 11.05 -25.72 28.41
N LEU A 18 9.77 -25.58 28.78
CA LEU A 18 8.64 -25.64 27.84
C LEU A 18 8.01 -24.24 27.64
N GLU A 19 8.71 -23.17 28.01
CA GLU A 19 8.23 -21.78 27.84
C GLU A 19 8.52 -21.20 26.43
N ASP A 20 9.22 -21.91 25.56
CA ASP A 20 9.54 -21.45 24.19
C ASP A 20 8.91 -22.34 23.10
N GLU A 21 7.65 -22.77 23.26
CA GLU A 21 6.84 -22.93 22.05
C GLU A 21 6.64 -21.51 21.49
N GLU A 22 7.56 -21.07 20.63
CA GLU A 22 7.50 -19.79 19.93
C GLU A 22 6.26 -19.74 19.04
N TRP A 23 5.12 -19.36 19.61
CA TRP A 23 3.89 -19.17 18.86
C TRP A 23 4.10 -18.12 17.75
N LEU A 24 3.61 -18.44 16.55
CA LEU A 24 3.61 -17.54 15.39
C LEU A 24 2.58 -16.42 15.62
N THR A 25 3.00 -15.28 16.17
CA THR A 25 2.13 -14.12 16.34
C THR A 25 2.12 -13.24 15.09
N ALA A 26 1.05 -12.46 14.89
CA ALA A 26 0.96 -11.53 13.76
C ALA A 26 2.09 -10.48 13.78
N GLU A 27 2.42 -9.97 14.98
CA GLU A 27 3.55 -9.06 15.20
C GLU A 27 4.90 -9.70 14.82
N ARG A 28 5.14 -10.96 15.23
CA ARG A 28 6.37 -11.69 14.86
C ARG A 28 6.45 -11.94 13.36
N MET A 29 5.33 -12.26 12.72
CA MET A 29 5.27 -12.41 11.26
C MET A 29 5.55 -11.09 10.55
N ALA A 30 4.97 -9.98 11.01
CA ALA A 30 5.22 -8.65 10.44
C ALA A 30 6.70 -8.24 10.58
N LYS A 31 7.28 -8.49 11.76
CA LYS A 31 8.72 -8.30 12.00
C LYS A 31 9.56 -9.16 11.06
N TRP A 32 9.24 -10.44 10.93
CA TRP A 32 9.96 -11.36 10.03
C TRP A 32 9.86 -10.92 8.56
N ILE A 33 8.68 -10.50 8.09
CA ILE A 33 8.47 -9.97 6.73
C ILE A 33 9.39 -8.77 6.47
N LYS A 34 9.50 -7.87 7.44
CA LYS A 34 10.37 -6.69 7.37
C LYS A 34 11.84 -7.07 7.39
N ASP A 35 12.26 -7.87 8.37
CA ASP A 35 13.67 -8.27 8.56
C ASP A 35 14.22 -9.06 7.35
N ASN A 36 13.35 -9.75 6.61
CA ASN A 36 13.72 -10.52 5.42
C ASN A 36 13.53 -9.73 4.10
N GLY A 37 13.11 -8.46 4.14
CA GLY A 37 12.89 -7.65 2.94
C GLY A 37 11.88 -8.26 1.98
N VAL A 38 10.86 -8.97 2.50
CA VAL A 38 9.91 -9.73 1.68
C VAL A 38 9.20 -8.81 0.69
N LEU A 39 8.86 -7.58 1.12
CA LEU A 39 8.18 -6.62 0.26
C LEU A 39 9.04 -6.22 -0.95
N GLU A 40 10.33 -5.96 -0.76
CA GLU A 40 11.25 -5.69 -1.87
C GLU A 40 11.35 -6.88 -2.83
N ILE A 41 11.41 -8.11 -2.29
CA ILE A 41 11.49 -9.33 -3.10
C ILE A 41 10.25 -9.47 -3.97
N VAL A 42 9.06 -9.26 -3.40
CA VAL A 42 7.82 -9.40 -4.17
C VAL A 42 7.60 -8.28 -5.19
N LEU A 43 8.20 -7.11 -4.99
CA LEU A 43 8.09 -5.99 -5.92
C LEU A 43 9.03 -6.12 -7.14
N ARG A 44 10.01 -7.03 -7.11
CA ARG A 44 11.02 -7.14 -8.19
C ARG A 44 10.47 -7.68 -9.51
N ASP A 45 9.54 -8.64 -9.46
CA ASP A 45 9.09 -9.35 -10.65
C ASP A 45 7.62 -9.77 -10.57
N SER A 46 7.07 -10.27 -11.67
CA SER A 46 5.70 -10.78 -11.79
C SER A 46 4.57 -9.77 -11.58
N LEU A 47 4.89 -8.48 -11.41
CA LEU A 47 3.89 -7.40 -11.29
C LEU A 47 3.00 -7.22 -12.53
N HIS A 48 3.37 -7.78 -13.68
CA HIS A 48 2.53 -7.80 -14.88
C HIS A 48 1.36 -8.78 -14.74
N GLN A 49 1.44 -9.74 -13.81
CA GLN A 49 0.43 -10.76 -13.59
C GLN A 49 -0.56 -10.31 -12.50
N PRO A 50 -1.86 -10.12 -12.82
CA PRO A 50 -2.85 -9.67 -11.84
C PRO A 50 -2.97 -10.57 -10.61
N GLN A 51 -2.90 -11.90 -10.80
CA GLN A 51 -2.98 -12.88 -9.71
C GLN A 51 -1.80 -12.77 -8.73
N TYR A 52 -0.64 -12.34 -9.22
CA TYR A 52 0.51 -12.08 -8.37
C TYR A 52 0.30 -10.80 -7.56
N VAL A 53 -0.20 -9.75 -8.21
CA VAL A 53 -0.53 -8.47 -7.57
C VAL A 53 -1.63 -8.63 -6.52
N GLU A 54 -2.58 -9.53 -6.70
CA GLU A 54 -3.57 -9.89 -5.66
C GLU A 54 -2.93 -10.54 -4.42
N LYS A 55 -1.86 -11.32 -4.59
CA LYS A 55 -1.11 -11.88 -3.45
C LYS A 55 -0.28 -10.80 -2.75
N LEU A 56 0.35 -9.92 -3.54
CA LEU A 56 1.04 -8.74 -3.04
C LEU A 56 0.08 -7.85 -2.23
N GLU A 57 -1.14 -7.63 -2.72
CA GLU A 57 -2.18 -6.88 -2.01
C GLU A 57 -2.44 -7.46 -0.60
N LYS A 58 -2.56 -8.78 -0.48
CA LYS A 58 -2.78 -9.44 0.82
C LYS A 58 -1.60 -9.26 1.77
N ILE A 59 -0.37 -9.35 1.27
CA ILE A 59 0.84 -9.10 2.06
C ILE A 59 0.86 -7.64 2.52
N LEU A 60 0.62 -6.71 1.60
CA LEU A 60 0.63 -5.29 1.88
C LEU A 60 -0.44 -4.92 2.93
N ARG A 61 -1.67 -5.41 2.78
CA ARG A 61 -2.75 -5.23 3.78
C ARG A 61 -2.39 -5.80 5.15
N PHE A 62 -1.70 -6.94 5.19
CA PHE A 62 -1.22 -7.51 6.46
C PHE A 62 -0.21 -6.58 7.14
N ILE A 63 0.78 -6.08 6.39
CA ILE A 63 1.80 -5.15 6.91
C ILE A 63 1.15 -3.85 7.41
N ILE A 64 0.18 -3.30 6.68
CA ILE A 64 -0.58 -2.11 7.08
C ILE A 64 -1.33 -2.36 8.39
N LYS A 65 -2.07 -3.48 8.47
CA LYS A 65 -2.86 -3.85 9.65
C LYS A 65 -2.01 -3.97 10.92
N GLU A 66 -0.82 -4.55 10.78
CA GLU A 66 0.16 -4.70 11.88
C GLU A 66 0.98 -3.41 12.13
N ARG A 67 0.65 -2.29 11.47
CA ARG A 67 1.34 -0.99 11.56
C ARG A 67 2.85 -1.07 11.29
N ALA A 68 3.24 -2.01 10.43
CA ALA A 68 4.64 -2.26 10.10
C ALA A 68 5.08 -1.59 8.79
N LEU A 69 4.15 -1.01 8.03
CA LEU A 69 4.43 -0.37 6.73
C LEU A 69 5.19 0.94 6.94
N THR A 70 6.41 1.01 6.40
CA THR A 70 7.24 2.22 6.45
C THR A 70 7.05 3.10 5.21
N LEU A 71 7.57 4.33 5.25
CA LEU A 71 7.59 5.20 4.07
C LEU A 71 8.51 4.65 2.97
N GLU A 72 9.62 4.02 3.34
CA GLU A 72 10.54 3.37 2.39
C GLU A 72 9.87 2.21 1.65
N ASP A 73 9.03 1.43 2.35
CA ASP A 73 8.21 0.38 1.74
C ASP A 73 7.26 0.96 0.69
N LEU A 74 6.65 2.12 0.98
CA LEU A 74 5.74 2.81 0.07
C LEU A 74 6.50 3.38 -1.14
N ASP A 75 7.69 3.92 -0.94
CA ASP A 75 8.60 4.32 -2.01
C ASP A 75 8.96 3.15 -2.91
N ALA A 76 9.24 1.97 -2.34
CA ALA A 76 9.51 0.76 -3.10
C ALA A 76 8.30 0.35 -3.96
N VAL A 77 7.09 0.38 -3.40
CA VAL A 77 5.85 0.10 -4.16
C VAL A 77 5.66 1.10 -5.30
N TRP A 78 5.83 2.41 -5.03
CA TRP A 78 5.67 3.46 -6.03
C TRP A 78 6.74 3.39 -7.12
N ALA A 79 8.00 3.13 -6.76
CA ALA A 79 9.11 3.00 -7.68
C ALA A 79 9.01 1.75 -8.57
N ALA A 80 8.27 0.72 -8.16
CA ALA A 80 8.16 -0.54 -8.89
C ALA A 80 7.53 -0.39 -10.30
N GLN A 81 6.75 0.67 -10.54
CA GLN A 81 6.20 0.98 -11.87
C GLN A 81 7.14 1.79 -12.77
N ALA A 82 8.18 2.43 -12.21
CA ALA A 82 9.02 3.35 -12.96
C ALA A 82 9.78 2.63 -14.09
N GLY A 83 9.66 3.15 -15.31
CA GLY A 83 10.31 2.56 -16.50
C GLY A 83 9.77 1.19 -16.92
N LYS A 84 8.65 0.72 -16.35
CA LYS A 84 8.04 -0.58 -16.69
C LYS A 84 6.92 -0.45 -17.74
N HIS A 85 6.47 -1.60 -18.26
CA HIS A 85 5.34 -1.69 -19.18
C HIS A 85 4.04 -1.16 -18.56
N GLU A 86 3.14 -0.67 -19.42
CA GLU A 86 1.90 -0.03 -18.99
C GLU A 86 0.99 -0.93 -18.15
N ALA A 87 1.03 -2.25 -18.37
CA ALA A 87 0.28 -3.20 -17.56
C ALA A 87 0.75 -3.22 -16.09
N ILE A 88 2.06 -3.11 -15.86
CA ILE A 88 2.64 -3.05 -14.51
C ILE A 88 2.24 -1.73 -13.84
N VAL A 89 2.37 -0.61 -14.56
CA VAL A 89 1.94 0.72 -14.10
C VAL A 89 0.48 0.68 -13.65
N LYS A 90 -0.41 0.16 -14.49
CA LYS A 90 -1.83 0.02 -14.18
C LYS A 90 -2.06 -0.85 -12.94
N ASN A 91 -1.41 -2.01 -12.86
CA ASN A 91 -1.58 -2.91 -11.72
C ASN A 91 -1.12 -2.28 -10.40
N ILE A 92 -0.03 -1.51 -10.40
CA ILE A 92 0.44 -0.78 -9.21
C ILE A 92 -0.53 0.34 -8.84
N HIS A 93 -1.05 1.09 -9.82
CA HIS A 93 -2.07 2.12 -9.56
C HIS A 93 -3.36 1.51 -8.99
N ASP A 94 -3.81 0.38 -9.55
CA ASP A 94 -4.97 -0.36 -9.06
C ASP A 94 -4.74 -0.90 -7.64
N LEU A 95 -3.54 -1.41 -7.35
CA LEU A 95 -3.14 -1.84 -6.01
C LEU A 95 -3.24 -0.68 -5.02
N LEU A 96 -2.61 0.46 -5.33
CA LEU A 96 -2.59 1.64 -4.47
C LEU A 96 -4.00 2.18 -4.21
N ALA A 97 -4.83 2.27 -5.25
CA ALA A 97 -6.23 2.70 -5.11
C ALA A 97 -7.01 1.83 -4.11
N LYS A 98 -6.75 0.52 -4.09
CA LYS A 98 -7.43 -0.41 -3.18
C LYS A 98 -6.96 -0.36 -1.73
N VAL A 99 -5.69 0.00 -1.49
CA VAL A 99 -5.09 -0.02 -0.15
C VAL A 99 -4.92 1.36 0.48
N ALA A 100 -5.07 2.44 -0.30
CA ALA A 100 -4.86 3.81 0.18
C ALA A 100 -5.73 4.15 1.39
N TRP A 101 -6.93 3.58 1.48
CA TRP A 101 -7.85 3.77 2.62
C TRP A 101 -7.35 3.17 3.93
N ASP A 102 -6.46 2.19 3.87
CA ASP A 102 -5.89 1.56 5.06
C ASP A 102 -4.65 2.32 5.56
N PHE A 103 -4.14 3.29 4.80
CA PHE A 103 -2.95 4.06 5.14
C PHE A 103 -3.17 5.04 6.28
N SER A 104 -2.13 5.29 7.08
CA SER A 104 -2.12 6.39 8.03
C SER A 104 -2.12 7.74 7.30
N PRO A 105 -2.51 8.85 7.98
CA PRO A 105 -2.41 10.19 7.42
C PRO A 105 -1.00 10.51 6.90
N GLU A 106 0.06 10.11 7.62
CA GLU A 106 1.44 10.35 7.17
C GLU A 106 1.81 9.55 5.91
N GLN A 107 1.36 8.29 5.82
CA GLN A 107 1.58 7.46 4.63
C GLN A 107 0.84 7.99 3.41
N LEU A 108 -0.39 8.50 3.60
CA LEU A 108 -1.12 9.17 2.54
C LEU A 108 -0.39 10.44 2.09
N ASP A 109 0.01 11.30 3.01
CA ASP A 109 0.74 12.54 2.68
C ASP A 109 2.01 12.23 1.87
N HIS A 110 2.78 11.22 2.28
CA HIS A 110 3.95 10.75 1.53
C HIS A 110 3.59 10.28 0.11
N LEU A 111 2.50 9.50 -0.05
CA LEU A 111 2.03 9.07 -1.37
C LEU A 111 1.70 10.26 -2.28
N PHE A 112 1.03 11.30 -1.75
CA PHE A 112 0.72 12.51 -2.50
C PHE A 112 1.99 13.30 -2.87
N GLU A 113 3.00 13.33 -2.02
CA GLU A 113 4.31 13.89 -2.37
C GLU A 113 4.97 13.12 -3.53
N CYS A 114 4.91 11.78 -3.52
CA CYS A 114 5.39 10.95 -4.63
C CYS A 114 4.67 11.31 -5.94
N PHE A 115 3.36 11.59 -5.90
CA PHE A 115 2.59 12.02 -7.06
C PHE A 115 3.07 13.39 -7.57
N GLN A 116 3.29 14.36 -6.69
CA GLN A 116 3.81 15.68 -7.07
C GLN A 116 5.20 15.60 -7.70
N MET A 117 6.10 14.77 -7.14
CA MET A 117 7.43 14.54 -7.71
C MET A 117 7.35 13.91 -9.09
N SER A 118 6.48 12.90 -9.24
CA SER A 118 6.27 12.21 -10.52
C SER A 118 5.66 13.17 -11.55
N TRP A 119 4.77 14.07 -11.14
CA TRP A 119 4.15 15.07 -12.02
C TRP A 119 5.17 15.94 -12.75
N LYS A 120 6.19 16.44 -12.02
CA LYS A 120 7.24 17.31 -12.55
C LYS A 120 8.08 16.65 -13.65
N THR A 121 8.21 15.33 -13.62
CA THR A 121 9.04 14.57 -14.57
C THR A 121 8.22 13.78 -15.59
N ALA A 122 6.91 13.64 -15.37
CA ALA A 122 6.01 12.84 -16.19
C ALA A 122 5.67 13.49 -17.54
N ASN A 123 5.60 12.67 -18.58
CA ASN A 123 5.06 13.06 -19.88
C ASN A 123 3.51 13.15 -19.86
N LYS A 124 2.90 13.66 -20.94
CA LYS A 124 1.44 13.84 -21.04
C LYS A 124 0.64 12.58 -20.66
N LYS A 125 1.00 11.42 -21.20
CA LYS A 125 0.31 10.14 -20.95
C LYS A 125 0.45 9.68 -19.50
N GLN A 126 1.62 9.90 -18.89
CA GLN A 126 1.87 9.59 -17.49
C GLN A 126 1.08 10.53 -16.56
N ARG A 127 1.01 11.83 -16.89
CA ARG A 127 0.19 12.81 -16.18
C ARG A 127 -1.29 12.43 -16.22
N GLU A 128 -1.84 12.05 -17.37
CA GLU A 128 -3.23 11.57 -17.50
C GLU A 128 -3.54 10.36 -16.61
N LYS A 129 -2.64 9.35 -16.57
CA LYS A 129 -2.82 8.17 -15.71
C LYS A 129 -2.74 8.51 -14.23
N LEU A 130 -1.83 9.42 -13.87
CA LEU A 130 -1.70 9.90 -12.51
C LEU A 130 -2.97 10.62 -12.05
N LEU A 131 -3.55 11.48 -12.92
CA LEU A 131 -4.84 12.13 -12.65
C LEU A 131 -5.95 11.11 -12.44
N GLU A 132 -6.03 10.06 -13.27
CA GLU A 132 -7.04 9.02 -13.12
C GLU A 132 -6.91 8.28 -11.77
N LEU A 133 -5.68 7.97 -11.34
CA LEU A 133 -5.43 7.39 -10.02
C LEU A 133 -5.90 8.34 -8.89
N ILE A 134 -5.48 9.61 -8.95
CA ILE A 134 -5.86 10.64 -7.97
C ILE A 134 -7.39 10.79 -7.90
N ARG A 135 -8.06 10.77 -9.05
CA ARG A 135 -9.51 10.87 -9.14
C ARG A 135 -10.20 9.68 -8.49
N ARG A 136 -9.73 8.46 -8.76
CA ARG A 136 -10.27 7.25 -8.11
C ARG A 136 -10.10 7.26 -6.60
N LEU A 137 -8.97 7.78 -6.10
CA LEU A 137 -8.80 8.00 -4.66
C LEU A 137 -9.86 8.97 -4.12
N ALA A 138 -10.16 10.06 -4.83
CA ALA A 138 -11.18 11.02 -4.40
C ALA A 138 -12.63 10.48 -4.51
N GLU A 139 -12.94 9.68 -5.53
CA GLU A 139 -14.29 9.14 -5.78
C GLU A 139 -14.71 8.09 -4.75
N ASP A 140 -13.76 7.29 -4.27
CA ASP A 140 -14.03 6.27 -3.25
C ASP A 140 -14.18 6.87 -1.84
N ASP A 141 -14.11 8.21 -1.71
CA ASP A 141 -14.19 8.95 -0.45
C ASP A 141 -15.60 9.09 0.10
N LYS A 142 -15.82 8.46 1.25
CA LYS A 142 -17.08 8.54 1.99
C LYS A 142 -17.11 9.64 3.04
N ASP A 143 -15.94 10.06 3.53
CA ASP A 143 -15.80 10.96 4.69
C ASP A 143 -15.24 12.35 4.29
N GLY A 144 -14.87 12.55 3.03
CA GLY A 144 -14.42 13.82 2.47
C GLY A 144 -12.95 14.17 2.75
N VAL A 145 -12.23 13.30 3.48
CA VAL A 145 -10.82 13.49 3.85
C VAL A 145 -9.90 13.38 2.63
N MET A 146 -10.14 12.40 1.76
CA MET A 146 -9.36 12.19 0.56
C MET A 146 -9.68 13.27 -0.48
N ALA A 147 -10.94 13.66 -0.63
CA ALA A 147 -11.36 14.76 -1.48
C ALA A 147 -10.64 16.07 -1.11
N HIS A 148 -10.48 16.38 0.19
CA HIS A 148 -9.74 17.57 0.61
C HIS A 148 -8.24 17.51 0.24
N LYS A 149 -7.59 16.35 0.46
CA LYS A 149 -6.18 16.16 0.08
C LYS A 149 -5.99 16.21 -1.44
N VAL A 150 -6.89 15.59 -2.20
CA VAL A 150 -6.90 15.63 -3.67
C VAL A 150 -7.10 17.05 -4.19
N LEU A 151 -8.05 17.81 -3.62
CA LEU A 151 -8.26 19.21 -3.97
C LEU A 151 -7.03 20.07 -3.65
N THR A 152 -6.37 19.83 -2.53
CA THR A 152 -5.12 20.51 -2.17
C THR A 152 -4.00 20.17 -3.13
N LEU A 153 -3.87 18.90 -3.53
CA LEU A 153 -2.94 18.47 -4.57
C LEU A 153 -3.25 19.20 -5.88
N PHE A 154 -4.50 19.19 -6.35
CA PHE A 154 -4.87 19.89 -7.58
C PHE A 154 -4.63 21.39 -7.51
N TRP A 155 -4.92 22.02 -6.37
CA TRP A 155 -4.64 23.43 -6.14
C TRP A 155 -3.15 23.74 -6.31
N ASN A 156 -2.29 22.93 -5.68
CA ASN A 156 -0.84 23.06 -5.79
C ASN A 156 -0.32 22.78 -7.20
N LEU A 157 -0.93 21.82 -7.91
CA LEU A 157 -0.60 21.53 -9.30
C LEU A 157 -1.01 22.68 -10.24
N ALA A 158 -2.23 23.22 -10.08
CA ALA A 158 -2.76 24.31 -10.90
C ALA A 158 -2.02 25.64 -10.69
N HIS A 159 -1.46 25.87 -9.49
CA HIS A 159 -0.59 27.00 -9.19
C HIS A 159 0.89 26.74 -9.51
N SER A 160 1.25 25.53 -9.99
CA SER A 160 2.56 25.31 -10.60
C SER A 160 2.47 25.70 -12.08
N ASP A 161 3.45 26.46 -12.58
CA ASP A 161 3.45 27.14 -13.89
C ASP A 161 3.35 26.23 -15.14
N GLU A 162 2.96 24.95 -15.03
CA GLU A 162 3.00 23.94 -16.11
C GLU A 162 1.71 23.13 -16.32
N VAL A 163 0.51 23.67 -16.07
CA VAL A 163 -0.73 22.89 -16.25
C VAL A 163 -1.64 23.46 -17.36
N PRO A 164 -1.85 22.72 -18.47
CA PRO A 164 -2.87 23.03 -19.48
C PRO A 164 -4.27 23.10 -18.87
N THR A 165 -5.06 24.07 -19.33
CA THR A 165 -6.44 24.37 -18.89
C THR A 165 -7.41 23.17 -18.90
N GLU A 166 -7.13 22.13 -19.69
CA GLU A 166 -7.88 20.86 -19.76
C GLU A 166 -7.95 20.12 -18.40
N ILE A 167 -6.96 20.32 -17.52
CA ILE A 167 -6.86 19.63 -16.23
C ILE A 167 -7.72 20.32 -15.15
N MET A 168 -7.90 21.64 -15.24
CA MET A 168 -8.85 22.36 -14.38
C MET A 168 -10.29 21.93 -14.67
N ASP A 169 -10.64 21.78 -15.95
CA ASP A 169 -11.99 21.33 -16.34
C ASP A 169 -12.29 19.90 -15.88
N GLN A 170 -11.31 19.00 -15.88
CA GLN A 170 -11.50 17.62 -15.42
C GLN A 170 -11.60 17.53 -13.89
N ALA A 171 -10.80 18.31 -13.15
CA ALA A 171 -10.89 18.39 -11.69
C ALA A 171 -12.23 19.02 -11.24
N LEU A 172 -12.71 20.05 -11.96
CA LEU A 172 -14.00 20.67 -11.70
C LEU A 172 -15.15 19.68 -11.91
N ASN A 173 -15.12 18.92 -13.02
CA ASN A 173 -16.16 17.93 -13.33
C ASN A 173 -16.20 16.72 -12.37
N ALA A 174 -15.08 16.37 -11.73
CA ALA A 174 -15.05 15.28 -10.75
C ALA A 174 -15.71 15.66 -9.40
N HIS A 175 -15.80 16.96 -9.10
CA HIS A 175 -16.29 17.46 -7.82
C HIS A 175 -17.60 18.25 -7.90
N VAL A 176 -18.06 18.60 -9.10
CA VAL A 176 -19.42 19.15 -9.32
C VAL A 176 -20.40 17.98 -9.44
N LYS A 177 -21.19 17.76 -8.39
CA LYS A 177 -22.49 17.08 -8.45
C LYS A 177 -23.60 18.10 -8.26
#